data_AF-X0XKL8-F1
#
_entry.id   AF-X0XKL8-F1
#
_cell.length_a   1.000
_cell.length_b   1.000
_cell.length_c   1.000
_cell.angle_alpha   90.00
_cell.angle_beta   90.00
_cell.angle_gamma   90.00
#
_symmetry.space_group_name_H-M   'P 1'
#
loop_
_entity.id
_entity.type
_entity.pdbx_description
1 polymer ?
#
loop_
_entity_poly.entity_id
_entity_poly.type
_entity_poly.pdbx_seq_one_letter_code
_entity_poly.pdbx_strand_id
1 'polypeptide(L)'
;IRAELRSIVRRREALRRPVEMFQPLENMPTNRPCYRVVFDNNPPKNITGLKYKAQITALPDERIQDEILSLAQGVWHLKDRLKQWTRVQNLNINIEDLAKKSISLMVCADLANIKKHGGTDDRSGLFPRLSEVYFDTSKSGLLEIYYAGGMKEKELRLSKPNPISFTVKILTKDEKGDDEKVLAENAIDYIWEAFEYWLPIIQRLSILKDNDGESRDLIRLLYS
;
A
#
# COMPACT_ATOMS: atom_id res chain seq x y z
N ILE A 1 6.21 8.90 -18.55
CA ILE A 1 6.98 7.86 -17.82
C ILE A 1 7.63 8.45 -16.57
N ARG A 2 8.54 9.43 -16.67
CA ARG A 2 9.21 10.05 -15.50
C ARG A 2 8.26 10.52 -14.38
N ALA A 3 7.16 11.18 -14.76
CA ALA A 3 6.13 11.59 -13.80
C ALA A 3 5.49 10.39 -13.07
N GLU A 4 5.26 9.27 -13.76
CA GLU A 4 4.76 8.03 -13.18
C GLU A 4 5.77 7.43 -12.19
N LEU A 5 7.05 7.38 -12.57
CA LEU A 5 8.13 6.90 -11.70
C LEU A 5 8.19 7.71 -10.39
N ARG A 6 8.12 9.05 -10.48
CA ARG A 6 8.05 9.90 -9.29
C ARG A 6 6.82 9.60 -8.43
N SER A 7 5.66 9.42 -9.07
CA SER A 7 4.41 9.14 -8.38
C SER A 7 4.52 7.84 -7.57
N ILE A 8 5.02 6.77 -8.21
CA ILE A 8 5.22 5.46 -7.58
C ILE A 8 6.18 5.56 -6.39
N VAL A 9 7.36 6.17 -6.58
CA VAL A 9 8.36 6.34 -5.50
C VAL A 9 7.76 7.12 -4.34
N ARG A 10 7.16 8.30 -4.60
CA ARG A 10 6.57 9.14 -3.54
C ARG A 10 5.47 8.41 -2.78
N ARG A 11 4.62 7.65 -3.48
CA ARG A 11 3.54 6.89 -2.85
C ARG A 11 4.08 5.76 -1.98
N ARG A 12 5.11 5.02 -2.43
CA ARG A 12 5.81 4.03 -1.59
C ARG A 12 6.35 4.68 -0.32
N GLU A 13 7.09 5.78 -0.45
CA GLU A 13 7.68 6.46 0.70
C GLU A 13 6.62 7.00 1.65
N ALA A 14 5.50 7.52 1.15
CA ALA A 14 4.38 7.94 1.98
C ALA A 14 3.75 6.76 2.73
N LEU A 15 3.57 5.61 2.06
CA LEU A 15 3.01 4.38 2.64
C LEU A 15 3.94 3.71 3.67
N ARG A 16 5.25 3.98 3.63
CA ARG A 16 6.21 3.48 4.62
C ARG A 16 6.28 4.33 5.89
N ARG A 17 5.73 5.54 5.87
CA ARG A 17 5.75 6.41 7.05
C ARG A 17 4.81 5.85 8.12
N PRO A 18 5.24 5.81 9.39
CA PRO A 18 4.34 5.46 10.48
C PRO A 18 3.21 6.49 10.59
N VAL A 19 2.12 6.08 11.25
CA VAL A 19 1.05 7.00 11.64
C VAL A 19 1.55 7.84 12.81
N GLU A 20 1.64 9.15 12.60
CA GLU A 20 2.18 10.12 13.56
C GLU A 20 1.17 11.19 13.99
N MET A 21 -0.03 11.19 13.40
CA MET A 21 -1.06 12.17 13.71
C MET A 21 -1.89 11.72 14.91
N PHE A 22 -1.65 12.37 16.04
CA PHE A 22 -2.36 12.12 17.30
C PHE A 22 -3.05 13.39 17.79
N GLN A 23 -4.27 13.25 18.31
CA GLN A 23 -5.03 14.32 18.94
C GLN A 23 -5.18 14.02 20.43
N PRO A 24 -4.74 14.91 21.34
CA PRO A 24 -4.99 14.74 22.77
C PRO A 24 -6.50 14.85 23.06
N LEU A 25 -6.99 14.00 23.96
CA LEU A 25 -8.35 14.02 24.46
C LEU A 25 -8.38 14.75 25.80
N GLU A 26 -9.18 15.82 25.88
CA GLU A 26 -9.29 16.65 27.07
C GLU A 26 -9.98 15.89 28.22
N ASN A 27 -9.59 16.20 29.46
CA ASN A 27 -10.21 15.71 30.70
C ASN A 27 -10.19 14.17 30.86
N MET A 28 -9.28 13.47 30.19
CA MET A 28 -9.14 12.03 30.35
C MET A 28 -8.31 11.68 31.60
N PRO A 29 -8.76 10.72 32.44
CA PRO A 29 -7.97 10.19 33.54
C PRO A 29 -6.61 9.64 33.08
N THR A 30 -5.58 9.76 33.91
CA THR A 30 -4.20 9.29 33.62
C THR A 30 -4.08 7.78 33.37
N ASN A 31 -5.08 7.00 33.79
CA ASN A 31 -5.15 5.56 33.57
C ASN A 31 -5.98 5.16 32.33
N ARG A 32 -6.35 6.11 31.47
CA ARG A 32 -7.09 5.88 30.24
C ARG A 32 -6.29 6.30 29.01
N PRO A 33 -6.57 5.71 27.84
CA PRO A 33 -6.06 6.21 26.57
C PRO A 33 -6.48 7.67 26.38
N CYS A 34 -5.49 8.56 26.29
CA CYS A 34 -5.68 10.01 26.25
C CYS A 34 -5.29 10.62 24.89
N TYR A 35 -4.89 9.81 23.92
CA TYR A 35 -4.58 10.25 22.56
C TYR A 35 -5.44 9.49 21.55
N ARG A 36 -6.13 10.20 20.66
CA ARG A 36 -6.81 9.63 19.50
C ARG A 36 -5.85 9.56 18.32
N VAL A 37 -5.84 8.43 17.61
CA VAL A 37 -5.19 8.33 16.30
C VAL A 37 -6.09 8.99 15.25
N VAL A 38 -5.53 9.94 14.51
CA VAL A 38 -6.26 10.73 13.51
C VAL A 38 -6.20 10.01 12.16
N PHE A 39 -7.16 9.12 11.92
CA PHE A 39 -7.34 8.48 10.60
C PHE A 39 -8.06 9.41 9.61
N ASP A 40 -8.91 10.30 10.13
CA ASP A 40 -9.75 11.23 9.39
C ASP A 40 -9.85 12.59 10.12
N ASN A 41 -10.47 13.58 9.47
CA ASN A 41 -10.70 14.90 10.07
C ASN A 41 -12.00 14.97 10.90
N ASN A 42 -12.61 13.83 11.23
CA ASN A 42 -13.84 13.83 12.02
C ASN A 42 -13.52 14.22 13.48
N PRO A 43 -14.43 14.91 14.17
CA PRO A 43 -14.26 15.23 15.58
C PRO A 43 -14.19 13.96 16.44
N PRO A 44 -13.47 13.99 17.57
CA PRO A 44 -13.41 12.86 18.50
C PRO A 44 -14.82 12.57 19.04
N LYS A 45 -15.16 11.29 19.14
CA LYS A 45 -16.50 10.88 19.59
C LYS A 45 -16.49 10.58 21.07
N ASN A 46 -17.60 10.86 21.75
CA ASN A 46 -17.78 10.42 23.14
C ASN A 46 -18.27 8.97 23.19
N ILE A 47 -17.38 8.04 22.85
CA ILE A 47 -17.62 6.59 22.76
C ILE A 47 -16.74 5.84 23.77
N THR A 48 -17.27 4.72 24.28
CA THR A 48 -16.52 3.76 25.09
C THR A 48 -16.22 2.53 24.24
N GLY A 49 -14.94 2.22 24.07
CA GLY A 49 -14.47 1.10 23.25
C GLY A 49 -14.01 -0.10 24.07
N LEU A 50 -13.59 -1.15 23.37
CA LEU A 50 -12.89 -2.28 23.98
C LEU A 50 -11.50 -1.84 24.42
N LYS A 51 -11.15 -2.06 25.69
CA LYS A 51 -9.86 -1.70 26.27
C LYS A 51 -8.98 -2.91 26.44
N TYR A 52 -7.78 -2.87 25.88
CA TYR A 52 -6.84 -3.99 25.96
C TYR A 52 -5.41 -3.54 25.70
N LYS A 53 -4.47 -4.43 25.99
CA LYS A 53 -3.06 -4.28 25.59
C LYS A 53 -2.79 -5.28 24.48
N ALA A 54 -2.25 -4.81 23.37
CA ALA A 54 -1.76 -5.67 22.31
C ALA A 54 -0.50 -5.08 21.71
N GLN A 55 0.32 -5.96 21.12
CA GLN A 55 1.47 -5.55 20.33
C GLN A 55 1.06 -5.22 18.90
N ILE A 56 0.07 -5.97 18.37
CA ILE A 56 -0.45 -5.80 17.03
C ILE A 56 -1.96 -5.68 17.11
N THR A 57 -2.50 -4.70 16.40
CA THR A 57 -3.93 -4.45 16.30
C THR A 57 -4.31 -4.43 14.82
N ALA A 58 -5.20 -5.33 14.40
CA ALA A 58 -5.76 -5.32 13.05
C ALA A 58 -7.01 -4.43 13.02
N LEU A 59 -7.07 -3.51 12.06
CA LEU A 59 -8.24 -2.67 11.80
C LEU A 59 -8.41 -2.44 10.30
N PRO A 60 -9.64 -2.38 9.78
CA PRO A 60 -9.87 -1.93 8.42
C PRO A 60 -9.49 -0.44 8.27
N ASP A 61 -8.74 -0.11 7.23
CA ASP A 61 -8.39 1.26 6.86
C ASP A 61 -8.46 1.41 5.35
N GLU A 62 -9.63 1.80 4.85
CA GLU A 62 -9.90 1.92 3.42
C GLU A 62 -8.93 2.90 2.76
N ARG A 63 -8.53 3.98 3.46
CA ARG A 63 -7.59 4.97 2.91
C ARG A 63 -6.21 4.37 2.66
N ILE A 64 -5.65 3.66 3.65
CA ILE A 64 -4.35 2.99 3.49
C ILE A 64 -4.44 1.91 2.40
N GLN A 65 -5.49 1.09 2.43
CA GLN A 65 -5.71 0.05 1.42
C GLN A 65 -5.85 0.66 0.01
N ASP A 66 -6.58 1.76 -0.14
CA ASP A 66 -6.75 2.47 -1.41
C ASP A 66 -5.45 3.04 -1.95
N GLU A 67 -4.60 3.59 -1.09
CA GLU A 67 -3.28 4.06 -1.50
C GLU A 67 -2.39 2.88 -1.94
N ILE A 68 -2.44 1.74 -1.26
CA ILE A 68 -1.71 0.52 -1.68
C ILE A 68 -2.23 0.02 -3.04
N LEU A 69 -3.55 -0.06 -3.23
CA LEU A 69 -4.14 -0.43 -4.53
C LEU A 69 -3.76 0.57 -5.62
N SER A 70 -3.70 1.85 -5.29
CA SER A 70 -3.28 2.90 -6.23
C SER A 70 -1.78 2.80 -6.55
N LEU A 71 -0.94 2.31 -5.63
CA LEU A 71 0.46 1.98 -5.90
C LEU A 71 0.56 0.81 -6.90
N ALA A 72 -0.14 -0.30 -6.63
CA ALA A 72 -0.20 -1.45 -7.54
C ALA A 72 -0.68 -1.05 -8.94
N GLN A 73 -1.71 -0.20 -9.01
CA GLN A 73 -2.23 0.35 -10.26
C GLN A 73 -1.18 1.19 -11.01
N GLY A 74 -0.44 2.07 -10.32
CA GLY A 74 0.63 2.85 -10.94
C GLY A 74 1.74 1.98 -11.53
N VAL A 75 2.18 0.97 -10.76
CA VAL A 75 3.17 -0.02 -11.21
C VAL A 75 2.67 -0.81 -12.42
N TRP A 76 1.40 -1.22 -12.44
CA TRP A 76 0.81 -1.91 -13.57
C TRP A 76 0.66 -0.99 -14.81
N HIS A 77 0.18 0.24 -14.64
CA HIS A 77 -0.02 1.20 -15.74
C HIS A 77 1.29 1.67 -16.36
N LEU A 78 2.41 1.57 -15.65
CA LEU A 78 3.73 1.80 -16.21
C LEU A 78 4.00 0.90 -17.43
N LYS A 79 3.48 -0.33 -17.45
CA LYS A 79 3.51 -1.23 -18.61
C LYS A 79 3.00 -0.56 -19.88
N ASP A 80 1.85 0.10 -19.82
CA ASP A 80 1.23 0.72 -20.99
C ASP A 80 2.06 1.91 -21.49
N ARG A 81 2.69 2.64 -20.56
CA ARG A 81 3.61 3.74 -20.90
C ARG A 81 4.87 3.21 -21.58
N LEU A 82 5.44 2.11 -21.09
CA LEU A 82 6.60 1.47 -21.70
C LEU A 82 6.26 0.93 -23.09
N LYS A 83 5.10 0.28 -23.26
CA LYS A 83 4.61 -0.20 -24.55
C LYS A 83 4.40 0.92 -25.57
N GLN A 84 3.84 2.05 -25.12
CA GLN A 84 3.70 3.24 -25.95
C GLN A 84 5.07 3.78 -26.37
N TRP A 85 6.04 3.82 -25.45
CA TRP A 85 7.39 4.27 -25.73
C TRP A 85 8.10 3.39 -26.77
N THR A 86 8.07 2.06 -26.62
CA THR A 86 8.71 1.15 -27.58
C THR A 86 8.10 1.29 -28.97
N ARG A 87 6.78 1.47 -29.07
CA ARG A 87 6.10 1.73 -30.34
C ARG A 87 6.56 3.04 -31.00
N VAL A 88 6.68 4.12 -30.24
CA VAL A 88 7.14 5.42 -30.77
C VAL A 88 8.59 5.36 -31.23
N GLN A 89 9.44 4.61 -30.52
CA GLN A 89 10.86 4.44 -30.85
C GLN A 89 11.10 3.34 -31.91
N ASN A 90 10.04 2.72 -32.45
CA ASN A 90 10.11 1.58 -33.38
C ASN A 90 11.02 0.43 -32.87
N LEU A 91 10.98 0.16 -31.57
CA LEU A 91 11.75 -0.90 -30.93
C LEU A 91 10.95 -2.19 -30.92
N ASN A 92 11.55 -3.29 -31.39
CA ASN A 92 10.95 -4.62 -31.36
C ASN A 92 11.10 -5.27 -29.96
N ILE A 93 10.42 -4.69 -28.96
CA ILE A 93 10.39 -5.19 -27.57
C ILE A 93 8.94 -5.42 -27.17
N ASN A 94 8.57 -6.67 -26.90
CA ASN A 94 7.23 -7.02 -26.44
C ASN A 94 7.09 -6.84 -24.92
N ILE A 95 6.60 -5.67 -24.51
CA ILE A 95 6.43 -5.30 -23.10
C ILE A 95 5.40 -6.20 -22.38
N GLU A 96 4.37 -6.71 -23.08
CA GLU A 96 3.37 -7.60 -22.46
C GLU A 96 3.99 -8.94 -22.09
N ASP A 97 4.80 -9.52 -22.98
CA ASP A 97 5.48 -10.79 -22.71
C ASP A 97 6.52 -10.66 -21.60
N LEU A 98 7.15 -9.49 -21.47
CA LEU A 98 8.02 -9.19 -20.33
C LEU A 98 7.22 -9.10 -19.03
N ALA A 99 6.06 -8.43 -19.03
CA ALA A 99 5.21 -8.34 -17.85
C ALA A 99 4.80 -9.73 -17.33
N LYS A 100 4.36 -10.62 -18.24
CA LYS A 100 3.90 -11.99 -17.91
C LYS A 100 4.95 -12.88 -17.25
N LYS A 101 6.24 -12.54 -17.37
CA LYS A 101 7.34 -13.27 -16.74
C LYS A 101 7.52 -12.94 -15.26
N SER A 102 6.82 -11.93 -14.74
CA SER A 102 6.84 -11.53 -13.33
C SER A 102 5.49 -11.79 -12.69
N ILE A 103 5.44 -12.75 -11.77
CA ILE A 103 4.22 -13.03 -11.00
C ILE A 103 3.79 -11.82 -10.18
N SER A 104 4.74 -11.08 -9.60
CA SER A 104 4.45 -9.88 -8.81
C SER A 104 3.81 -8.77 -9.63
N LEU A 105 4.20 -8.61 -10.91
CA LEU A 105 3.51 -7.72 -11.84
C LEU A 105 2.11 -8.19 -12.20
N MET A 106 1.90 -9.50 -12.40
CA MET A 106 0.56 -10.04 -12.66
C MET A 106 -0.37 -9.84 -11.45
N VAL A 107 0.13 -10.03 -10.23
CA VAL A 107 -0.60 -9.74 -8.99
C VAL A 107 -0.94 -8.25 -8.88
N CYS A 108 -0.02 -7.35 -9.26
CA CYS A 108 -0.33 -5.91 -9.32
C CYS A 108 -1.46 -5.61 -10.32
N ALA A 109 -1.51 -6.32 -11.44
CA ALA A 109 -2.58 -6.19 -12.43
C ALA A 109 -3.94 -6.60 -11.84
N ASP A 110 -3.97 -7.72 -11.11
CA ASP A 110 -5.20 -8.25 -10.51
C ASP A 110 -5.71 -7.34 -9.38
N LEU A 111 -4.80 -6.85 -8.51
CA LEU A 111 -5.13 -5.85 -7.49
C LEU A 111 -5.68 -4.55 -8.12
N ALA A 112 -5.08 -4.10 -9.23
CA ALA A 112 -5.55 -2.93 -9.97
C ALA A 112 -6.93 -3.16 -10.62
N ASN A 113 -7.24 -4.39 -11.03
CA ASN A 113 -8.51 -4.78 -11.63
C ASN A 113 -9.63 -4.88 -10.59
N ILE A 114 -9.36 -5.39 -9.39
CA ILE A 114 -10.35 -5.47 -8.30
C ILE A 114 -10.97 -4.11 -8.02
N LYS A 115 -10.13 -3.07 -7.96
CA LYS A 115 -10.56 -1.69 -7.74
C LYS A 115 -11.51 -1.17 -8.84
N LYS A 116 -11.37 -1.67 -10.08
CA LYS A 116 -12.14 -1.19 -11.25
C LYS A 116 -13.40 -2.00 -11.54
N HIS A 117 -13.32 -3.32 -11.40
CA HIS A 117 -14.31 -4.26 -11.95
C HIS A 117 -14.83 -5.27 -10.94
N GLY A 118 -14.39 -5.23 -9.67
CA GLY A 118 -14.86 -6.17 -8.65
C GLY A 118 -14.32 -7.60 -8.78
N GLY A 119 -13.29 -7.83 -9.61
CA GLY A 119 -12.44 -9.04 -9.52
C GLY A 119 -12.69 -10.17 -10.52
N THR A 120 -13.11 -9.89 -11.76
CA THR A 120 -13.44 -10.95 -12.74
C THR A 120 -12.30 -11.34 -13.69
N ASP A 121 -11.11 -10.76 -13.58
CA ASP A 121 -10.04 -10.91 -14.58
C ASP A 121 -8.70 -11.19 -13.86
N ASP A 122 -8.34 -12.47 -13.76
CA ASP A 122 -7.21 -13.02 -12.99
C ASP A 122 -6.00 -13.33 -13.90
N ARG A 123 -5.16 -12.33 -14.12
CA ARG A 123 -3.97 -12.43 -14.97
C ARG A 123 -2.86 -13.25 -14.34
N SER A 124 -2.76 -13.28 -13.01
CA SER A 124 -1.78 -14.09 -12.29
C SER A 124 -2.20 -15.55 -12.13
N GLY A 125 -3.47 -15.89 -12.43
CA GLY A 125 -4.06 -17.16 -12.02
C GLY A 125 -4.27 -17.29 -10.50
N LEU A 126 -4.16 -16.17 -9.77
CA LEU A 126 -4.43 -16.06 -8.34
C LEU A 126 -5.61 -15.10 -8.10
N PHE A 127 -6.12 -15.09 -6.87
CA PHE A 127 -7.18 -14.18 -6.42
C PHE A 127 -6.67 -13.25 -5.32
N PRO A 128 -5.68 -12.38 -5.62
CA PRO A 128 -5.04 -11.58 -4.60
C PRO A 128 -6.00 -10.52 -4.04
N ARG A 129 -6.02 -10.34 -2.72
CA ARG A 129 -6.72 -9.25 -2.04
C ARG A 129 -5.88 -8.71 -0.88
N LEU A 130 -6.15 -7.47 -0.48
CA LEU A 130 -5.51 -6.90 0.70
C LEU A 130 -6.18 -7.42 1.98
N SER A 131 -5.38 -7.72 3.01
CA SER A 131 -5.87 -7.94 4.37
C SER A 131 -6.35 -6.63 5.01
N GLU A 132 -6.85 -6.71 6.24
CA GLU A 132 -6.89 -5.55 7.14
C GLU A 132 -5.51 -4.95 7.37
N VAL A 133 -5.47 -3.76 7.98
CA VAL A 133 -4.21 -3.09 8.32
C VAL A 133 -3.78 -3.50 9.71
N TYR A 134 -2.59 -4.07 9.82
CA TYR A 134 -1.98 -4.50 11.08
C TYR A 134 -1.09 -3.37 11.60
N PHE A 135 -1.54 -2.70 12.66
CA PHE A 135 -0.82 -1.62 13.31
C PHE A 135 0.06 -2.18 14.45
N ASP A 136 1.35 -1.84 14.46
CA ASP A 136 2.26 -2.11 15.59
C ASP A 136 2.00 -1.10 16.70
N THR A 137 1.27 -1.56 17.72
CA THR A 137 0.85 -0.80 18.88
C THR A 137 1.65 -1.14 20.14
N SER A 138 2.75 -1.89 19.98
CA SER A 138 3.60 -2.38 21.09
C SER A 138 4.12 -1.27 21.99
N LYS A 139 4.31 -0.06 21.45
CA LYS A 139 4.82 1.12 22.17
C LYS A 139 3.70 2.05 22.67
N SER A 140 2.43 1.76 22.39
CA SER A 140 1.32 2.70 22.58
C SER A 140 0.62 2.59 23.95
N GLY A 141 0.97 1.59 24.76
CA GLY A 141 0.43 1.37 26.10
C GLY A 141 -0.94 0.70 26.10
N LEU A 142 -1.86 1.17 26.95
CA LEU A 142 -3.26 0.70 26.92
C LEU A 142 -3.95 1.29 25.69
N LEU A 143 -4.71 0.45 24.99
CA LEU A 143 -5.47 0.79 23.79
C LEU A 143 -6.96 0.84 24.15
N GLU A 144 -7.71 1.69 23.46
CA GLU A 144 -9.17 1.63 23.40
C GLU A 144 -9.60 1.68 21.94
N ILE A 145 -10.38 0.67 21.51
CA ILE A 145 -10.84 0.56 20.13
C ILE A 145 -12.34 0.58 20.08
N TYR A 146 -12.85 1.40 19.19
CA TYR A 146 -14.23 1.37 18.76
C TYR A 146 -14.28 1.14 17.25
N TYR A 147 -15.13 0.21 16.84
CA TYR A 147 -15.40 -0.04 15.43
C TYR A 147 -16.90 -0.31 15.24
N ALA A 148 -17.54 0.51 14.41
CA ALA A 148 -18.93 0.34 14.00
C ALA A 148 -18.96 0.08 12.49
N GLY A 149 -18.83 -1.19 12.11
CA GLY A 149 -18.68 -1.61 10.71
C GLY A 149 -19.82 -1.15 9.79
N GLY A 150 -21.06 -1.12 10.28
CA GLY A 150 -22.22 -0.63 9.51
C GLY A 150 -22.13 0.84 9.11
N MET A 151 -21.42 1.66 9.89
CA MET A 151 -21.19 3.08 9.60
C MET A 151 -19.77 3.35 9.08
N LYS A 152 -18.94 2.30 8.97
CA LYS A 152 -17.48 2.38 8.69
C LYS A 152 -16.74 3.32 9.65
N GLU A 153 -17.24 3.46 10.86
CA GLU A 153 -16.65 4.35 11.86
C GLU A 153 -15.64 3.58 12.69
N LYS A 154 -14.49 4.19 12.92
CA LYS A 154 -13.46 3.63 13.78
C LYS A 154 -12.80 4.71 14.61
N GLU A 155 -12.43 4.34 15.83
CA GLU A 155 -11.59 5.17 16.68
C GLU A 155 -10.58 4.27 17.40
N LEU A 156 -9.30 4.62 17.27
CA LEU A 156 -8.22 4.01 18.02
C LEU A 156 -7.68 5.06 18.97
N ARG A 157 -7.68 4.76 20.27
CA ARG A 157 -7.08 5.59 21.30
C ARG A 157 -5.92 4.87 21.95
N LEU A 158 -4.91 5.66 22.32
CA LEU A 158 -3.64 5.22 22.86
C LEU A 158 -3.35 5.93 24.18
N SER A 159 -2.58 5.30 25.05
CA SER A 159 -2.05 5.95 26.25
C SER A 159 -0.81 6.78 25.97
N LYS A 160 -0.06 6.44 24.90
CA LYS A 160 1.17 7.13 24.48
C LYS A 160 1.10 7.44 22.98
N PRO A 161 1.42 8.66 22.54
CA PRO A 161 1.35 9.08 21.14
C PRO A 161 2.65 8.72 20.39
N ASN A 162 3.06 7.45 20.48
CA ASN A 162 4.25 6.98 19.78
C ASN A 162 3.90 6.66 18.32
N PRO A 163 4.77 6.96 17.34
CA PRO A 163 4.55 6.59 15.94
C PRO A 163 4.18 5.11 15.79
N ILE A 164 3.14 4.83 14.99
CA ILE A 164 2.60 3.48 14.77
C ILE A 164 2.95 3.04 13.34
N SER A 165 3.87 2.09 13.22
CA SER A 165 4.11 1.41 11.95
C SER A 165 2.92 0.50 11.61
N PHE A 166 2.73 0.22 10.32
CA PHE A 166 1.68 -0.70 9.88
C PHE A 166 2.15 -1.60 8.76
N THR A 167 1.48 -2.74 8.61
CA THR A 167 1.62 -3.64 7.47
C THR A 167 0.25 -4.02 6.93
N VAL A 168 0.22 -4.33 5.64
CA VAL A 168 -0.95 -4.91 4.96
C VAL A 168 -0.44 -6.12 4.22
N LYS A 169 -1.09 -7.26 4.39
CA LYS A 169 -0.74 -8.50 3.70
C LYS A 169 -1.46 -8.57 2.36
N ILE A 170 -0.86 -9.30 1.42
CA ILE A 170 -1.58 -9.79 0.24
C ILE A 170 -1.99 -11.21 0.55
N LEU A 171 -3.29 -11.46 0.47
CA LEU A 171 -3.90 -12.76 0.68
C LEU A 171 -4.38 -13.29 -0.67
N THR A 172 -4.40 -14.60 -0.85
CA THR A 172 -4.99 -15.25 -2.02
C THR A 172 -5.80 -16.46 -1.56
N LYS A 173 -6.79 -16.85 -2.36
CA LYS A 173 -7.44 -18.15 -2.20
C LYS A 173 -6.65 -19.22 -2.94
N ASP A 174 -6.78 -20.46 -2.52
CA ASP A 174 -6.35 -21.60 -3.32
C ASP A 174 -7.32 -21.87 -4.49
N GLU A 175 -6.93 -22.78 -5.39
CA GLU A 175 -7.73 -23.14 -6.57
C GLU A 175 -9.14 -23.67 -6.22
N LYS A 176 -9.34 -24.14 -4.99
CA LYS A 176 -10.64 -24.65 -4.50
C LYS A 176 -11.49 -23.54 -3.88
N GLY A 177 -10.88 -22.40 -3.55
CA GLY A 177 -11.56 -21.23 -3.03
C GLY A 177 -11.85 -21.28 -1.52
N ASP A 178 -11.39 -22.33 -0.85
CA ASP A 178 -11.81 -22.68 0.51
C ASP A 178 -10.93 -22.03 1.57
N ASP A 179 -9.60 -22.07 1.38
CA ASP A 179 -8.64 -21.55 2.35
C ASP A 179 -7.89 -20.32 1.83
N GLU A 180 -7.85 -19.31 2.69
CA GLU A 180 -7.07 -18.10 2.46
C GLU A 180 -5.62 -18.29 2.89
N LYS A 181 -4.70 -17.96 2.00
CA LYS A 181 -3.26 -18.08 2.20
C LYS A 181 -2.62 -16.70 2.09
N VAL A 182 -1.60 -16.46 2.91
CA VAL A 182 -0.78 -15.24 2.78
C VAL A 182 0.13 -15.42 1.58
N LEU A 183 -0.08 -14.59 0.55
CA LEU A 183 0.80 -14.50 -0.61
C LEU A 183 2.01 -13.63 -0.30
N ALA A 184 1.82 -12.54 0.45
CA ALA A 184 2.88 -11.65 0.91
C ALA A 184 2.56 -11.06 2.28
N GLU A 185 3.54 -11.04 3.19
CA GLU A 185 3.42 -10.45 4.53
C GLU A 185 3.42 -8.91 4.51
N ASN A 186 3.98 -8.30 3.46
CA ASN A 186 3.96 -6.84 3.25
C ASN A 186 3.66 -6.52 1.78
N ALA A 187 2.46 -6.00 1.53
CA ALA A 187 1.99 -5.62 0.21
C ALA A 187 2.83 -4.50 -0.42
N ILE A 188 3.31 -3.54 0.36
CA ILE A 188 4.10 -2.41 -0.16
C ILE A 188 5.43 -2.93 -0.73
N ASP A 189 6.12 -3.81 0.00
CA ASP A 189 7.39 -4.38 -0.43
C ASP A 189 7.19 -5.33 -1.63
N TYR A 190 6.12 -6.13 -1.64
CA TYR A 190 5.79 -7.01 -2.77
C TYR A 190 5.46 -6.24 -4.06
N ILE A 191 4.70 -5.14 -3.96
CA ILE A 191 4.42 -4.26 -5.11
C ILE A 191 5.71 -3.56 -5.57
N TRP A 192 6.61 -3.24 -4.64
CA TRP A 192 7.90 -2.65 -4.97
C TRP A 192 8.80 -3.62 -5.75
N GLU A 193 8.80 -4.91 -5.41
CA GLU A 193 9.48 -5.94 -6.21
C GLU A 193 8.97 -5.97 -7.66
N ALA A 194 7.65 -5.86 -7.85
CA ALA A 194 7.05 -5.75 -9.18
C ALA A 194 7.53 -4.49 -9.93
N PHE A 195 7.68 -3.38 -9.22
CA PHE A 195 8.23 -2.15 -9.80
C PHE A 195 9.71 -2.30 -10.17
N GLU A 196 10.52 -2.95 -9.33
CA GLU A 196 11.94 -3.21 -9.58
C GLU A 196 12.14 -4.05 -10.84
N TYR A 197 11.20 -4.96 -11.17
CA TYR A 197 11.20 -5.69 -12.44
C TYR A 197 11.19 -4.78 -13.67
N TRP A 198 10.58 -3.59 -13.59
CA TRP A 198 10.60 -2.62 -14.69
C TRP A 198 11.93 -1.87 -14.84
N LEU A 199 12.75 -1.78 -13.79
CA LEU A 199 13.93 -0.92 -13.80
C LEU A 199 14.97 -1.31 -14.86
N PRO A 200 15.36 -2.59 -15.02
CA PRO A 200 16.27 -2.98 -16.10
C PRO A 200 15.73 -2.68 -17.50
N ILE A 201 14.40 -2.78 -17.68
CA ILE A 201 13.73 -2.47 -18.95
C ILE A 201 13.79 -0.97 -19.21
N ILE A 202 13.52 -0.15 -18.19
CA ILE A 202 13.60 1.32 -18.27
C ILE A 202 15.02 1.78 -18.62
N GLN A 203 16.03 1.18 -18.00
CA GLN A 203 17.44 1.43 -18.31
C GLN A 203 17.77 1.05 -19.76
N ARG A 204 17.40 -0.16 -20.20
CA ARG A 204 17.62 -0.62 -21.58
C ARG A 204 16.97 0.30 -22.61
N LEU A 205 15.81 0.88 -22.30
CA LEU A 205 15.10 1.81 -23.16
C LEU A 205 15.68 3.24 -23.14
N SER A 206 16.71 3.51 -22.33
CA SER A 206 17.34 4.82 -22.18
C SER A 206 16.35 5.96 -21.89
N ILE A 207 15.30 5.65 -21.12
CA ILE A 207 14.25 6.61 -20.74
C ILE A 207 14.78 7.66 -19.75
N LEU A 208 15.70 7.23 -18.87
CA LEU A 208 16.43 8.06 -17.94
C LEU A 208 17.85 8.22 -18.49
N LYS A 209 18.22 9.43 -18.92
CA LYS A 209 19.54 9.73 -19.47
C LYS A 209 20.30 10.59 -18.46
N ASP A 210 21.58 10.31 -18.22
CA ASP A 210 22.37 11.03 -17.23
C ASP A 210 22.64 12.50 -17.58
N ASN A 211 22.31 12.92 -18.80
CA ASN A 211 22.55 14.28 -19.28
C ASN A 211 21.47 15.30 -18.85
N ASP A 212 20.36 14.86 -18.26
CA ASP A 212 19.34 15.77 -17.71
C ASP A 212 19.22 15.63 -16.18
N GLY A 213 19.08 16.77 -15.49
CA GLY A 213 19.05 16.81 -14.02
C GLY A 213 17.90 15.99 -13.42
N GLU A 214 16.74 16.02 -14.07
CA GLU A 214 15.54 15.28 -13.63
C GLU A 214 15.77 13.76 -13.63
N SER A 215 16.39 13.22 -14.69
CA SER A 215 16.77 11.80 -14.76
C SER A 215 17.77 11.44 -13.66
N ARG A 216 18.79 12.27 -13.39
CA ARG A 216 19.77 12.01 -12.33
C ARG A 216 19.13 11.96 -10.94
N ASP A 217 18.21 12.86 -10.64
CA ASP A 217 17.49 12.86 -9.37
C ASP A 217 16.59 11.63 -9.24
N LEU A 218 15.91 11.24 -10.33
CA LEU A 218 15.12 10.02 -10.36
C LEU A 218 15.98 8.76 -10.19
N ILE A 219 17.12 8.67 -10.87
CA ILE A 219 18.06 7.54 -10.72
C ILE A 219 18.51 7.46 -9.25
N ARG A 220 18.91 8.58 -8.64
CA ARG A 220 19.29 8.60 -7.22
C ARG A 220 18.17 8.07 -6.32
N LEU A 221 16.92 8.50 -6.55
CA LEU A 221 15.77 8.03 -5.78
C LEU A 221 15.42 6.57 -6.00
N LEU A 222 15.70 6.02 -7.19
CA LEU A 222 15.37 4.64 -7.54
C LEU A 222 16.41 3.62 -7.05
N TYR A 223 17.66 4.05 -6.86
CA TYR A 223 18.80 3.20 -6.50
C TYR A 223 19.41 3.55 -5.13
N SER A 224 18.75 4.38 -4.32
CA SER A 224 19.07 4.63 -2.91
C SER A 224 18.35 3.64 -1.99
#